data_AF-A0A1S3PB50-F1
#
_entry.id   AF-A0A1S3PB50-F1
#
_cell.length_a   1.000
_cell.length_b   1.000
_cell.length_c   1.000
_cell.angle_alpha   90.00
_cell.angle_beta   90.00
_cell.angle_gamma   90.00
#
_symmetry.space_group_name_H-M   'P 1'
#
loop_
_entity.id
_entity.type
_entity.pdbx_description
1 polymer ?
#
loop_
_entity_poly.entity_id
_entity_poly.type
_entity_poly.pdbx_seq_one_letter_code
_entity_poly.pdbx_strand_id
1 'polypeptide(L)'
;MFVEVAYRDQDTPCYIMKMSLLTRTTEEFSSTEYWEHFFKKRGEKAFDWYGDYNKLCGMLLKYIKPRDKILVGGCGNSELSEQLYDVSYRHLTNIDISETVVNHMNQKNAKLHQDLTFQKVDATQTPYEDGSYQVTLDKGTLDAVASQEEGVLAGRMLAECLRAESVIGFMAQLRVVAN
;
A
#
# COMPACT_ATOMS: atom_id res chain seq x y z
N MET A 1 8.84 8.03 -13.52
CA MET A 1 7.63 8.34 -14.35
C MET A 1 6.43 8.14 -13.44
N PHE A 2 5.64 9.18 -13.16
CA PHE A 2 4.43 9.04 -12.34
C PHE A 2 3.30 8.53 -13.23
N VAL A 3 2.76 7.34 -12.94
CA VAL A 3 1.61 6.79 -13.65
C VAL A 3 0.49 6.65 -12.65
N GLU A 4 -0.45 7.57 -12.73
CA GLU A 4 -1.71 7.42 -12.03
C GLU A 4 -2.53 6.33 -12.72
N VAL A 5 -2.87 5.27 -11.98
CA VAL A 5 -3.69 4.19 -12.49
C VAL A 5 -5.09 4.39 -11.92
N ALA A 6 -5.88 5.19 -12.63
CA ALA A 6 -7.28 5.38 -12.32
C ALA A 6 -8.07 4.10 -12.69
N TYR A 7 -8.58 3.40 -11.67
CA TYR A 7 -9.46 2.26 -11.86
C TYR A 7 -10.92 2.73 -11.95
N ARG A 8 -11.65 2.30 -12.99
CA ARG A 8 -13.12 2.47 -13.09
C ARG A 8 -13.81 1.18 -12.66
N ASP A 9 -14.44 1.22 -11.50
CA ASP A 9 -15.32 0.13 -11.03
C ASP A 9 -16.68 0.27 -11.72
N GLN A 10 -17.03 -0.65 -12.63
CA GLN A 10 -18.36 -0.65 -13.26
C GLN A 10 -19.31 -1.70 -12.66
N ASP A 11 -18.85 -2.63 -11.82
CA ASP A 11 -19.69 -3.76 -11.37
C ASP A 11 -19.29 -4.34 -10.00
N THR A 12 -19.39 -3.58 -8.91
CA THR A 12 -19.34 -4.20 -7.57
C THR A 12 -20.42 -3.66 -6.61
N PRO A 13 -21.37 -4.49 -6.13
CA PRO A 13 -22.32 -4.13 -5.07
C PRO A 13 -21.66 -4.17 -3.68
N CYS A 14 -20.46 -3.58 -3.53
CA CYS A 14 -19.68 -3.63 -2.28
C CYS A 14 -19.97 -2.45 -1.33
N TYR A 15 -20.76 -1.46 -1.77
CA TYR A 15 -20.99 -0.23 -1.01
C TYR A 15 -21.89 -0.44 0.23
N ILE A 16 -22.74 -1.46 0.25
CA ILE A 16 -23.85 -1.55 1.24
C ILE A 16 -23.47 -2.33 2.52
N MET A 17 -22.36 -3.09 2.55
CA MET A 17 -21.99 -3.91 3.72
C MET A 17 -20.79 -3.39 4.56
N LYS A 18 -20.21 -2.23 4.24
CA LYS A 18 -18.90 -1.79 4.78
C LYS A 18 -18.92 -0.48 5.61
N MET A 19 -20.05 -0.10 6.23
CA MET A 19 -20.15 1.17 6.99
C MET A 19 -19.91 1.08 8.51
N SER A 20 -19.55 -0.07 9.08
CA SER A 20 -19.38 -0.20 10.56
C SER A 20 -17.94 -0.19 11.06
N LEU A 21 -16.95 -0.27 10.15
CA LEU A 21 -15.52 -0.31 10.47
C LEU A 21 -14.73 0.91 9.98
N LEU A 22 -15.31 1.69 9.07
CA LEU A 22 -14.68 2.89 8.51
C LEU A 22 -15.11 4.12 9.30
N THR A 23 -14.23 5.11 9.38
CA THR A 23 -14.46 6.39 10.05
C THR A 23 -15.66 7.13 9.45
N ARG A 24 -16.19 8.06 10.24
CA ARG A 24 -17.23 8.98 9.74
C ARG A 24 -16.65 10.21 9.05
N THR A 25 -15.37 10.53 9.28
CA THR A 25 -14.69 11.70 8.70
C THR A 25 -13.38 11.29 8.04
N THR A 26 -13.01 12.01 6.99
CA THR A 26 -11.82 11.74 6.19
C THR A 26 -10.52 12.04 6.95
N GLU A 27 -10.52 13.02 7.86
CA GLU A 27 -9.31 13.43 8.59
C GLU A 27 -8.73 12.32 9.49
N GLU A 28 -9.55 11.36 9.94
CA GLU A 28 -9.09 10.25 10.78
C GLU A 28 -8.23 9.24 10.01
N PHE A 29 -8.26 9.21 8.67
CA PHE A 29 -7.44 8.29 7.86
C PHE A 29 -5.94 8.60 7.89
N SER A 30 -5.53 9.81 8.29
CA SER A 30 -4.12 10.13 8.47
C SER A 30 -3.60 9.78 9.87
N SER A 31 -4.45 9.30 10.79
CA SER A 31 -4.07 8.96 12.16
C SER A 31 -3.53 7.54 12.29
N THR A 32 -2.35 7.41 12.90
CA THR A 32 -1.77 6.12 13.31
C THR A 32 -2.69 5.37 14.25
N GLU A 33 -3.30 6.07 15.22
CA GLU A 33 -4.19 5.49 16.24
C GLU A 33 -5.44 4.88 15.60
N TYR A 34 -5.97 5.53 14.56
CA TYR A 34 -7.09 5.00 13.80
C TYR A 34 -6.73 3.64 13.16
N TRP A 35 -5.61 3.56 12.43
CA TRP A 35 -5.20 2.32 11.79
C TRP A 35 -4.87 1.21 12.79
N GLU A 36 -4.23 1.55 13.90
CA GLU A 36 -4.02 0.63 15.02
C GLU A 36 -5.33 0.05 15.55
N HIS A 37 -6.35 0.89 15.75
CA HIS A 37 -7.67 0.42 16.19
C HIS A 37 -8.36 -0.43 15.11
N PHE A 38 -8.30 0.01 13.85
CA PHE A 38 -8.88 -0.68 12.71
C PHE A 38 -8.34 -2.11 12.60
N PHE A 39 -7.01 -2.29 12.62
CA PHE A 39 -6.40 -3.61 12.50
C PHE A 39 -6.65 -4.49 13.73
N LYS A 40 -6.67 -3.93 14.94
CA LYS A 40 -7.07 -4.67 16.15
C LYS A 40 -8.50 -5.20 16.07
N LYS A 41 -9.43 -4.38 15.57
CA LYS A 41 -10.85 -4.73 15.47
C LYS A 41 -11.14 -5.70 14.33
N ARG A 42 -10.40 -5.57 13.21
CA ARG A 42 -10.64 -6.37 12.01
C ARG A 42 -10.14 -7.81 12.12
N GLY A 43 -9.03 -8.03 12.83
CA GLY A 43 -8.40 -9.34 12.96
C GLY A 43 -7.73 -9.81 11.66
N GLU A 44 -7.67 -11.12 11.46
CA GLU A 44 -6.75 -11.74 10.49
C GLU A 44 -7.22 -11.67 9.03
N LYS A 45 -8.50 -11.40 8.78
CA LYS A 45 -9.06 -11.44 7.41
C LYS A 45 -8.52 -10.28 6.57
N ALA A 46 -7.89 -10.66 5.44
CA ALA A 46 -7.33 -9.74 4.46
C ALA A 46 -8.30 -8.63 4.05
N PHE A 47 -7.73 -7.48 3.70
CA PHE A 47 -8.48 -6.33 3.22
C PHE A 47 -7.72 -5.58 2.14
N ASP A 48 -8.36 -5.49 0.99
CA ASP A 48 -7.86 -4.74 -0.14
C ASP A 48 -8.67 -3.48 -0.37
N TRP A 49 -7.99 -2.35 -0.23
CA TRP A 49 -8.41 -1.10 -0.83
C TRP A 49 -8.29 -1.22 -2.36
N TYR A 50 -9.33 -0.78 -3.07
CA TYR A 50 -9.38 -0.63 -4.54
C TYR A 50 -9.21 -1.89 -5.39
N GLY A 51 -9.48 -3.07 -4.82
CA GLY A 51 -9.50 -4.34 -5.55
C GLY A 51 -8.29 -5.24 -5.29
N ASP A 52 -8.46 -6.53 -5.62
CA ASP A 52 -7.45 -7.57 -5.42
C ASP A 52 -6.43 -7.63 -6.57
N TYR A 53 -5.35 -8.41 -6.39
CA TYR A 53 -4.30 -8.57 -7.40
C TYR A 53 -4.81 -9.01 -8.77
N ASN A 54 -5.86 -9.83 -8.86
CA ASN A 54 -6.38 -10.31 -10.14
C ASN A 54 -6.83 -9.16 -11.04
N LYS A 55 -7.32 -8.07 -10.45
CA LYS A 55 -7.71 -6.85 -11.18
C LYS A 55 -6.51 -5.99 -11.57
N LEU A 56 -5.40 -6.08 -10.83
CA LEU A 56 -4.26 -5.17 -10.92
C LEU A 56 -3.07 -5.75 -11.69
N CYS A 57 -2.94 -7.08 -11.72
CA CYS A 57 -1.76 -7.79 -12.21
C CYS A 57 -1.42 -7.42 -13.65
N GLY A 58 -2.41 -7.36 -14.55
CA GLY A 58 -2.19 -7.03 -15.96
C GLY A 58 -1.58 -5.64 -16.19
N MET A 59 -1.75 -4.71 -15.24
CA MET A 59 -1.13 -3.39 -15.27
C MET A 59 0.23 -3.40 -14.57
N LEU A 60 0.30 -3.94 -13.34
CA LEU A 60 1.53 -3.99 -12.56
C LEU A 60 2.66 -4.71 -13.32
N LEU A 61 2.35 -5.82 -13.99
CA LEU A 61 3.33 -6.61 -14.76
C LEU A 61 3.91 -5.86 -15.98
N LYS A 62 3.34 -4.72 -16.39
CA LYS A 62 3.90 -3.90 -17.48
C LYS A 62 5.07 -3.04 -17.03
N TYR A 63 5.09 -2.68 -15.75
CA TYR A 63 6.02 -1.67 -15.21
C TYR A 63 6.98 -2.25 -14.18
N ILE A 64 6.65 -3.40 -13.58
CA ILE A 64 7.46 -4.07 -12.57
C ILE A 64 8.07 -5.33 -13.18
N LYS A 65 9.36 -5.57 -12.92
CA LYS A 65 10.09 -6.77 -13.33
C LYS A 65 10.40 -7.63 -12.11
N PRO A 66 10.47 -8.97 -12.24
CA PRO A 66 10.74 -9.87 -11.10
C PRO A 66 12.02 -9.55 -10.30
N ARG A 67 13.00 -8.92 -10.95
CA ARG A 67 14.29 -8.53 -10.35
C ARG A 67 14.28 -7.18 -9.63
N ASP A 68 13.22 -6.39 -9.79
CA ASP A 68 13.14 -5.04 -9.24
C ASP A 68 13.01 -5.10 -7.72
N LYS A 69 13.70 -4.20 -7.01
CA LYS A 69 13.43 -3.94 -5.59
C LYS A 69 12.20 -3.06 -5.47
N ILE A 70 11.19 -3.55 -4.76
CA ILE A 70 9.85 -2.94 -4.66
C ILE A 70 9.61 -2.49 -3.22
N LEU A 71 9.28 -1.22 -3.03
CA LEU A 71 8.80 -0.68 -1.76
C LEU A 71 7.29 -0.52 -1.82
N VAL A 72 6.56 -1.22 -0.95
CA VAL A 72 5.09 -1.13 -0.85
C VAL A 72 4.74 -0.25 0.33
N GLY A 73 4.23 0.95 0.05
CA GLY A 73 3.80 1.95 1.04
C GLY A 73 2.42 1.62 1.60
N GLY A 74 2.27 1.75 2.93
CA GLY A 74 1.04 1.45 3.69
C GLY A 74 0.39 0.14 3.28
N CYS A 75 1.17 -0.95 3.38
CA CYS A 75 0.80 -2.25 2.87
C CYS A 75 -0.47 -2.84 3.52
N GLY A 76 -0.82 -2.40 4.74
CA GLY A 76 -1.92 -2.95 5.51
C GLY A 76 -1.84 -4.48 5.61
N ASN A 77 -3.01 -5.12 5.58
CA ASN A 77 -3.14 -6.58 5.49
C ASN A 77 -3.61 -7.03 4.09
N SER A 78 -3.20 -6.29 3.06
CA SER A 78 -3.40 -6.61 1.66
C SER A 78 -2.64 -7.86 1.26
N GLU A 79 -3.22 -8.72 0.42
CA GLU A 79 -2.55 -9.92 -0.12
C GLU A 79 -1.70 -9.61 -1.35
N LEU A 80 -1.68 -8.35 -1.82
CA LEU A 80 -0.94 -7.93 -3.01
C LEU A 80 0.52 -8.41 -3.02
N SER A 81 1.24 -8.24 -1.92
CA SER A 81 2.67 -8.60 -1.84
C SER A 81 2.89 -10.10 -1.80
N GLU A 82 1.98 -10.85 -1.19
CA GLU A 82 1.97 -12.31 -1.18
C GLU A 82 1.72 -12.85 -2.59
N GLN A 83 0.76 -12.26 -3.29
CA GLN A 83 0.40 -12.65 -4.67
C GLN A 83 1.50 -12.28 -5.68
N LEU A 84 2.17 -11.14 -5.50
CA LEU A 84 3.38 -10.80 -6.27
C LEU A 84 4.50 -11.78 -5.97
N TYR A 85 4.68 -12.18 -4.71
CA TYR A 85 5.65 -13.20 -4.37
C TYR A 85 5.33 -14.54 -5.05
N ASP A 86 4.08 -14.97 -5.08
CA ASP A 86 3.71 -16.23 -5.72
C ASP A 86 4.02 -16.25 -7.23
N VAL A 87 4.09 -15.07 -7.88
CA VAL A 87 4.49 -14.92 -9.29
C VAL A 87 5.96 -14.47 -9.49
N SER A 88 6.85 -14.85 -8.57
CA SER A 88 8.32 -14.75 -8.68
C SER A 88 8.97 -13.39 -8.33
N TYR A 89 8.24 -12.43 -7.78
CA TYR A 89 8.87 -11.23 -7.22
C TYR A 89 9.44 -11.56 -5.84
N ARG A 90 10.73 -11.31 -5.61
CA ARG A 90 11.41 -11.73 -4.36
C ARG A 90 11.93 -10.56 -3.53
N HIS A 91 12.01 -9.37 -4.10
CA HIS A 91 12.60 -8.20 -3.43
C HIS A 91 11.51 -7.19 -3.03
N LEU A 92 10.62 -7.59 -2.12
CA LEU A 92 9.54 -6.72 -1.63
C LEU A 92 9.80 -6.29 -0.18
N THR A 93 9.87 -4.98 0.03
CA THR A 93 9.83 -4.35 1.35
C THR A 93 8.46 -3.72 1.53
N ASN A 94 7.73 -4.14 2.54
CA ASN A 94 6.39 -3.68 2.85
C ASN A 94 6.46 -2.83 4.11
N ILE A 95 5.94 -1.60 4.03
CA ILE A 95 5.92 -0.69 5.17
C ILE A 95 4.50 -0.30 5.53
N ASP A 96 4.26 -0.15 6.84
CA ASP A 96 3.02 0.43 7.36
C ASP A 96 3.32 1.21 8.64
N ILE A 97 2.48 2.20 8.94
CA ILE A 97 2.59 2.98 10.18
C ILE A 97 2.07 2.18 11.39
N SER A 98 1.20 1.19 11.14
CA SER A 98 0.64 0.33 12.18
C SER A 98 1.56 -0.85 12.52
N GLU A 99 1.97 -0.91 13.78
CA GLU A 99 2.69 -2.04 14.34
C GLU A 99 1.83 -3.30 14.43
N THR A 100 0.53 -3.13 14.71
CA THR A 100 -0.42 -4.26 14.76
C THR A 100 -0.42 -5.02 13.44
N VAL A 101 -0.54 -4.31 12.31
CA VAL A 101 -0.61 -4.98 11.00
C VAL A 101 0.74 -5.55 10.58
N VAL A 102 1.84 -4.86 10.86
CA VAL A 102 3.19 -5.35 10.58
C VAL A 102 3.46 -6.66 11.31
N ASN A 103 3.09 -6.74 12.60
CA ASN A 103 3.25 -7.97 13.39
C ASN A 103 2.39 -9.10 12.85
N HIS A 104 1.13 -8.81 12.51
CA HIS A 104 0.23 -9.79 11.90
C HIS A 104 0.79 -10.32 10.57
N MET A 105 1.23 -9.45 9.67
CA MET A 105 1.75 -9.85 8.36
C MET A 105 3.04 -10.65 8.48
N ASN A 106 3.96 -10.28 9.38
CA ASN A 106 5.16 -11.07 9.65
C ASN A 106 4.80 -12.48 10.17
N GLN A 107 3.83 -12.61 11.06
CA GLN A 107 3.39 -13.92 11.57
C GLN A 107 2.73 -14.78 10.49
N LYS A 108 1.84 -14.19 9.67
CA LYS A 108 1.16 -14.85 8.56
C LYS A 108 2.15 -15.41 7.54
N ASN A 109 3.19 -14.65 7.23
CA ASN A 109 4.12 -14.92 6.13
C ASN A 109 5.38 -15.70 6.52
N ALA A 110 5.64 -15.91 7.83
CA ALA A 110 6.87 -16.49 8.36
C ALA A 110 7.30 -17.84 7.76
N LYS A 111 6.36 -18.64 7.23
CA LYS A 111 6.66 -19.98 6.66
C LYS A 111 6.74 -19.99 5.13
N LEU A 112 5.76 -19.36 4.47
CA LEU A 112 5.55 -19.49 3.03
C LEU A 112 6.28 -18.41 2.22
N HIS A 113 6.48 -17.24 2.81
CA HIS A 113 6.97 -16.05 2.11
C HIS A 113 8.17 -15.44 2.84
N GLN A 114 9.22 -16.25 3.02
CA GLN A 114 10.36 -15.92 3.89
C GLN A 114 11.16 -14.68 3.45
N ASP A 115 11.15 -14.34 2.15
CA ASP A 115 11.82 -13.13 1.65
C ASP A 115 10.91 -11.88 1.70
N LEU A 116 9.62 -12.01 2.06
CA LEU A 116 8.76 -10.84 2.26
C LEU A 116 9.10 -10.17 3.59
N THR A 117 9.50 -8.91 3.49
CA THR A 117 9.83 -8.11 4.67
C THR A 117 8.67 -7.15 4.99
N PHE A 118 8.19 -7.13 6.24
CA PHE A 118 7.22 -6.16 6.74
C PHE A 118 7.83 -5.34 7.89
N GLN A 119 7.79 -4.01 7.78
CA GLN A 119 8.43 -3.08 8.73
C GLN A 119 7.47 -1.97 9.14
N LYS A 120 7.56 -1.57 10.42
CA LYS A 120 6.87 -0.39 10.93
C LYS A 120 7.66 0.85 10.52
N VAL A 121 7.18 1.59 9.51
CA VAL A 121 7.85 2.78 8.97
C VAL A 121 6.79 3.79 8.54
N ASP A 122 7.03 5.06 8.86
CA ASP A 122 6.24 6.18 8.34
C ASP A 122 6.63 6.45 6.88
N ALA A 123 5.67 6.32 5.96
CA ALA A 123 5.89 6.53 4.54
C ALA A 123 6.24 7.99 4.17
N THR A 124 6.01 8.95 5.08
CA THR A 124 6.40 10.36 4.91
C THR A 124 7.85 10.65 5.31
N GLN A 125 8.53 9.67 5.92
CA GLN A 125 9.95 9.75 6.26
C GLN A 125 10.57 8.35 6.37
N THR A 126 11.13 7.84 5.28
CA THR A 126 11.67 6.48 5.23
C THR A 126 13.17 6.44 5.57
N PRO A 127 13.67 5.35 6.18
CA PRO A 127 15.09 5.22 6.54
C PRO A 127 15.97 4.74 5.37
N TYR A 128 15.42 4.63 4.16
CA TYR A 128 16.10 4.01 3.02
C TYR A 128 16.98 5.01 2.28
N GLU A 129 18.05 4.51 1.66
CA GLU A 129 18.96 5.30 0.84
C GLU A 129 18.28 5.81 -0.45
N ASP A 130 18.75 6.95 -0.94
CA ASP A 130 18.28 7.53 -2.20
C ASP A 130 18.47 6.53 -3.36
N GLY A 131 17.46 6.35 -4.19
CA GLY A 131 17.53 5.47 -5.35
C GLY A 131 17.68 3.97 -5.06
N SER A 132 17.44 3.54 -3.81
CA SER A 132 17.61 2.15 -3.37
C SER A 132 16.54 1.18 -3.91
N TYR A 133 15.39 1.70 -4.35
CA TYR A 133 14.29 0.94 -4.93
C TYR A 133 14.08 1.24 -6.42
N GLN A 134 13.62 0.24 -7.16
CA GLN A 134 13.27 0.40 -8.57
C GLN A 134 11.79 0.77 -8.74
N VAL A 135 10.94 0.40 -7.78
CA VAL A 135 9.49 0.64 -7.84
C VAL A 135 8.98 0.98 -6.46
N THR A 136 8.13 2.01 -6.35
CA THR A 136 7.25 2.21 -5.18
C THR A 136 5.81 1.91 -5.54
N LEU A 137 5.11 1.17 -4.68
CA LEU A 137 3.69 0.84 -4.87
C LEU A 137 2.88 1.47 -3.75
N ASP A 138 1.86 2.24 -4.14
CA ASP A 138 0.85 2.79 -3.25
C ASP A 138 -0.53 2.28 -3.66
N LYS A 139 -1.24 1.65 -2.72
CA LYS A 139 -2.62 1.19 -2.91
C LYS A 139 -3.54 1.79 -1.86
N GLY A 140 -3.72 3.10 -1.98
CA GLY A 140 -4.68 3.87 -1.17
C GLY A 140 -4.13 4.49 0.10
N THR A 141 -2.83 4.38 0.35
CA THR A 141 -2.19 5.08 1.48
C THR A 141 -2.05 6.56 1.17
N LEU A 142 -1.76 6.93 -0.07
CA LEU A 142 -1.71 8.35 -0.46
C LEU A 142 -3.08 9.03 -0.31
N ASP A 143 -4.20 8.30 -0.53
CA ASP A 143 -5.55 8.81 -0.22
C ASP A 143 -5.74 9.03 1.27
N ALA A 144 -5.26 8.08 2.09
CA ALA A 144 -5.36 8.15 3.54
C ALA A 144 -4.58 9.32 4.14
N VAL A 145 -3.40 9.65 3.60
CA VAL A 145 -2.61 10.80 4.08
C VAL A 145 -3.00 12.13 3.42
N ALA A 146 -3.63 12.10 2.25
CA ALA A 146 -4.15 13.31 1.59
C ALA A 146 -5.39 13.89 2.28
N SER A 147 -6.01 13.15 3.19
CA SER A 147 -7.17 13.61 3.94
C SER A 147 -6.84 14.62 5.05
N GLN A 148 -5.56 14.85 5.36
CA GLN A 148 -5.10 15.84 6.32
C GLN A 148 -4.66 17.14 5.65
N GLU A 149 -4.94 18.28 6.31
CA GLU A 149 -4.38 19.62 6.11
C GLU A 149 -3.69 19.87 4.76
N GLU A 150 -4.47 20.33 3.77
CA GLU A 150 -4.00 20.80 2.45
C GLU A 150 -3.06 19.84 1.68
N GLY A 151 -3.03 18.56 2.04
CA GLY A 151 -2.20 17.55 1.37
C GLY A 151 -0.71 17.61 1.72
N VAL A 152 -0.32 18.25 2.83
CA VAL A 152 1.09 18.37 3.24
C VAL A 152 1.74 17.00 3.43
N LEU A 153 1.07 16.05 4.11
CA LEU A 153 1.59 14.70 4.29
C LEU A 153 1.67 13.92 2.97
N ALA A 154 0.67 14.09 2.09
CA ALA A 154 0.70 13.50 0.76
C ALA A 154 1.91 14.00 -0.05
N GLY A 155 2.21 15.30 0.02
CA GLY A 155 3.40 15.88 -0.58
C GLY A 155 4.71 15.29 -0.04
N ARG A 156 4.79 15.07 1.29
CA ARG A 156 5.96 14.43 1.92
C ARG A 156 6.10 12.96 1.52
N MET A 157 5.02 12.20 1.53
CA MET A 157 5.02 10.81 1.08
C MET A 157 5.48 10.70 -0.38
N LEU A 158 4.94 11.55 -1.26
CA LEU A 158 5.38 11.61 -2.66
C LEU A 158 6.87 11.93 -2.79
N ALA A 159 7.36 12.93 -2.03
CA ALA A 159 8.77 13.28 -2.04
C ALA A 159 9.66 12.11 -1.57
N GLU A 160 9.25 11.39 -0.53
CA GLU A 160 9.97 10.21 -0.04
C GLU A 160 9.96 9.04 -1.01
N CYS A 161 8.81 8.73 -1.63
CA CYS A 161 8.74 7.71 -2.67
C CYS A 161 9.69 8.06 -3.83
N LEU A 162 9.66 9.32 -4.30
CA LEU A 162 10.54 9.78 -5.38
C LEU A 162 12.02 9.78 -4.99
N ARG A 163 12.35 10.05 -3.72
CA ARG A 163 13.72 9.98 -3.19
C ARG A 163 14.23 8.54 -3.13
N ALA A 164 13.41 7.62 -2.64
CA ALA A 164 13.76 6.20 -2.53
C ALA A 164 13.82 5.50 -3.91
N GLU A 165 13.12 6.02 -4.91
CA GLU A 165 13.12 5.52 -6.28
C GLU A 165 14.39 5.88 -7.05
N SER A 166 14.93 4.90 -7.77
CA SER A 166 15.96 5.15 -8.78
C SER A 166 15.40 6.00 -9.93
N VAL A 167 16.26 6.66 -10.72
CA VAL A 167 15.88 7.62 -11.79
C VAL A 167 14.91 7.05 -12.85
N ILE A 168 14.77 5.72 -12.93
CA ILE A 168 13.87 5.00 -13.86
C ILE A 168 12.61 4.48 -13.14
N GLY A 169 12.37 4.94 -11.91
CA GLY A 169 11.36 4.44 -10.99
C GLY A 169 9.92 4.72 -11.39
N PHE A 170 9.04 3.85 -10.91
CA PHE A 170 7.61 3.84 -11.17
C PHE A 170 6.83 3.85 -9.86
N MET A 171 6.11 4.94 -9.62
CA MET A 171 5.08 4.98 -8.59
C MET A 171 3.76 4.53 -9.20
N ALA A 172 3.24 3.39 -8.76
CA ALA A 172 1.88 2.97 -9.06
C ALA A 172 0.96 3.51 -7.96
N GLN A 173 0.10 4.46 -8.31
CA GLN A 173 -0.98 4.88 -7.44
C GLN A 173 -2.30 4.30 -7.95
N LEU A 174 -3.00 3.56 -7.09
CA LEU A 174 -4.32 3.03 -7.37
C LEU A 174 -5.37 3.85 -6.60
N ARG A 175 -6.18 4.62 -7.34
CA ARG A 175 -7.36 5.33 -6.82
C ARG A 175 -8.63 4.85 -7.55
N VAL A 176 -9.76 4.87 -6.84
CA VAL A 176 -11.10 4.83 -7.44
C VAL A 176 -11.55 6.27 -7.67
N VAL A 177 -11.76 6.64 -8.94
CA VAL A 177 -12.35 7.94 -9.30
C VAL A 177 -13.86 7.79 -9.24
N ALA A 178 -14.51 8.39 -8.24
CA ALA A 178 -15.96 8.53 -8.22
C ALA A 178 -16.35 9.66 -9.19
N ASN A 179 -17.37 9.42 -10.03
CA ASN A 179 -17.98 10.45 -10.88
C ASN A 179 -18.71 11.50 -10.04
#